data_AF-A0A497KP22-F1
#
_entry.id   AF-A0A497KP22-F1
#
_cell.length_a   1.000
_cell.length_b   1.000
_cell.length_c   1.000
_cell.angle_alpha   90.00
_cell.angle_beta   90.00
_cell.angle_gamma   90.00
#
_symmetry.space_group_name_H-M   'P 1'
#
loop_
_entity.id
_entity.type
_entity.pdbx_description
1 polymer ?
#
loop_
_entity_poly.entity_id
_entity_poly.type
_entity_poly.pdbx_seq_one_letter_code
_entity_poly.pdbx_strand_id
1 'polypeptide(L)'
;LHRCLRICIFKSPRIKEEPYIFEIEGKDVDEDYQRYLEFAMALYEETCQPLLYVIGVDSLLANYGTNDTIRMLNSGATLTRECEGLLFLLLKPGYPRVSEILNAIAEIHLRMIQKHGALLLYGLKPRTRLHFVEMDVTEGYPQPRLTPIL
;
A
#
# COMPACT_ATOMS: atom_id res chain seq x y z
N LEU A 1 -1.41 -16.46 13.92
CA LEU A 1 -1.48 -15.25 13.08
C LEU A 1 -0.39 -14.23 13.40
N HIS A 2 -0.13 -13.88 14.67
CA HIS A 2 0.77 -12.77 15.04
C HIS A 2 2.25 -12.92 14.67
N ARG A 3 2.74 -14.12 14.33
CA ARG A 3 4.15 -14.34 13.97
C ARG A 3 4.53 -13.66 12.64
N CYS A 4 3.67 -13.73 11.64
CA CYS A 4 3.94 -13.22 10.28
C CYS A 4 3.42 -11.80 10.04
N LEU A 5 2.81 -11.18 11.05
CA LEU A 5 2.22 -9.86 10.94
C LEU A 5 3.11 -8.84 11.64
N ARG A 6 3.31 -7.71 10.98
CA ARG A 6 3.96 -6.52 11.51
C ARG A 6 3.14 -5.32 11.06
N ILE A 7 2.86 -4.40 11.98
CA ILE A 7 2.02 -3.22 11.73
C ILE A 7 2.86 -2.00 12.09
N CYS A 8 3.22 -1.21 11.07
CA CYS A 8 3.87 0.08 11.27
C CYS A 8 2.79 1.17 11.33
N ILE A 9 2.87 2.04 12.34
CA ILE A 9 1.93 3.13 12.57
C ILE A 9 2.67 4.39 12.98
N PHE A 10 2.06 5.54 12.70
CA PHE A 10 2.50 6.78 13.32
C PHE A 10 2.09 6.80 14.79
N LYS A 11 2.99 7.31 15.64
CA LYS A 11 2.79 7.42 17.09
C LYS A 11 1.42 8.00 17.42
N SER A 12 0.65 7.27 18.23
CA SER A 12 -0.73 7.66 18.58
C SER A 12 -1.03 7.32 20.04
N PRO A 13 -1.60 8.26 20.82
CA PRO A 13 -1.84 8.06 22.25
C PRO A 13 -2.93 7.01 22.56
N ARG A 14 -3.57 6.43 21.54
CA ARG A 14 -4.72 5.52 21.69
C ARG A 14 -4.35 4.05 21.50
N ILE A 15 -3.11 3.75 21.13
CA ILE A 15 -2.72 2.42 20.70
C ILE A 15 -2.09 1.64 21.86
N LYS A 16 -2.52 0.39 22.02
CA LYS A 16 -1.91 -0.53 23.00
C LYS A 16 -0.59 -1.03 22.44
N GLU A 17 0.44 -1.04 23.27
CA GLU A 17 1.72 -1.64 22.94
C GLU A 17 1.54 -3.15 22.75
N GLU A 18 1.79 -3.62 21.54
CA GLU A 18 1.71 -5.02 21.15
C GLU A 18 3.00 -5.37 20.40
N PRO A 19 3.54 -6.60 20.52
CA PRO A 19 4.86 -6.93 19.98
C PRO A 19 4.97 -6.90 18.45
N TYR A 20 3.84 -6.93 17.75
CA TYR A 20 3.76 -6.82 16.29
C TYR A 20 3.48 -5.39 15.81
N ILE A 21 3.34 -4.42 16.71
CA ILE A 21 3.12 -3.01 16.40
C ILE A 21 4.44 -2.26 16.55
N PHE A 22 4.79 -1.46 15.56
CA PHE A 22 5.96 -0.60 15.54
C PHE A 22 5.54 0.84 15.27
N GLU A 23 5.96 1.75 16.15
CA GLU A 23 5.65 3.17 16.05
C GLU A 23 6.81 3.96 15.42
N ILE A 24 6.46 4.79 14.43
CA ILE A 24 7.33 5.82 13.83
C ILE A 24 6.89 7.21 14.25
N GLU A 25 7.83 8.15 14.32
CA GLU A 25 7.53 9.51 14.80
C GLU A 25 6.78 10.34 13.75
N GLY A 26 7.10 10.14 12.46
CA GLY A 26 6.53 10.93 11.37
C GLY A 26 7.18 12.29 11.19
N LYS A 27 8.45 12.45 11.59
CA LYS A 27 9.15 13.75 11.53
C LYS A 27 10.34 13.73 10.57
N ASP A 28 11.19 12.72 10.68
CA ASP A 28 12.35 12.54 9.81
C ASP A 28 12.13 11.25 9.02
N VAL A 29 11.96 11.40 7.71
CA VAL A 29 11.66 10.26 6.83
C VAL A 29 12.82 9.29 6.76
N ASP A 30 14.06 9.76 6.83
CA ASP A 30 15.23 8.91 6.63
C ASP A 30 15.49 8.09 7.91
N GLU A 31 15.33 8.70 9.10
CA GLU A 31 15.38 8.00 10.38
C GLU A 31 14.25 6.97 10.52
N ASP A 32 13.01 7.38 10.26
CA ASP A 32 11.85 6.49 10.39
C ASP A 32 11.92 5.34 9.38
N TYR A 33 12.39 5.60 8.15
CA TYR A 33 12.55 4.58 7.12
C TYR A 33 13.64 3.56 7.50
N GLN A 34 14.77 4.02 8.02
CA GLN A 34 15.85 3.12 8.47
C GLN A 34 15.36 2.18 9.58
N ARG A 35 14.66 2.72 10.59
CA ARG A 35 14.11 1.90 11.68
C ARG A 35 13.03 0.94 11.19
N TYR A 36 12.19 1.38 10.24
CA TYR A 36 11.21 0.51 9.58
C TYR A 36 11.88 -0.64 8.82
N LEU A 37 12.97 -0.38 8.10
CA LEU A 37 13.70 -1.41 7.36
C LEU A 37 14.28 -2.47 8.29
N GLU A 38 14.88 -2.07 9.42
CA GLU A 38 15.37 -3.00 10.44
C GLU A 38 14.24 -3.88 10.98
N PHE A 39 13.08 -3.30 11.25
CA PHE A 39 11.90 -4.02 11.72
C PHE A 39 11.34 -5.00 10.67
N ALA A 40 11.33 -4.60 9.40
CA ALA A 40 10.93 -5.47 8.29
C ALA A 40 11.93 -6.61 8.07
N MET A 41 13.23 -6.33 8.08
CA MET A 41 14.28 -7.34 7.88
C MET A 41 14.29 -8.38 9.00
N ALA A 42 14.01 -7.99 10.25
CA ALA A 42 13.83 -8.96 11.33
C ALA A 42 12.71 -9.98 11.04
N LEU A 43 11.61 -9.55 10.40
CA LEU A 43 10.54 -10.47 9.98
C LEU A 43 11.01 -11.40 8.85
N TYR A 44 11.75 -10.86 7.88
CA TYR A 44 12.32 -11.67 6.80
C TYR A 44 13.29 -12.73 7.34
N GLU A 45 14.18 -12.36 8.26
CA GLU A 45 15.13 -13.27 8.90
C GLU A 45 14.42 -14.37 9.72
N GLU A 46 13.34 -14.00 10.44
CA GLU A 46 12.58 -14.95 11.26
C GLU A 46 11.78 -15.97 10.43
N THR A 47 11.34 -15.58 9.23
CA THR A 47 10.42 -16.36 8.40
C THR A 47 11.07 -16.99 7.18
N CYS A 48 12.20 -16.44 6.70
CA CYS A 48 12.85 -16.74 5.43
C CYS A 48 11.86 -16.71 4.24
N GLN A 49 10.86 -15.82 4.29
CA GLN A 49 9.81 -15.69 3.28
C GLN A 49 9.82 -14.29 2.67
N PRO A 50 9.56 -14.15 1.36
CA PRO A 50 9.37 -12.84 0.74
C PRO A 50 8.27 -12.05 1.44
N LEU A 51 8.52 -10.76 1.66
CA LEU A 51 7.61 -9.91 2.43
C LEU A 51 6.52 -9.30 1.56
N LEU A 52 5.30 -9.24 2.12
CA LEU A 52 4.19 -8.46 1.61
C LEU A 52 4.13 -7.13 2.37
N TYR A 53 4.30 -6.03 1.63
CA TYR A 53 4.16 -4.68 2.14
C TYR A 53 2.84 -4.09 1.68
N VAL A 54 2.05 -3.56 2.61
CA VAL A 54 0.80 -2.84 2.31
C VAL A 54 0.90 -1.46 2.92
N ILE A 55 0.97 -0.43 2.07
CA ILE A 55 1.28 0.94 2.50
C ILE A 55 0.16 1.89 2.10
N GLY A 56 -0.41 2.58 3.09
CA GLY A 56 -1.27 3.74 2.87
C GLY A 56 -0.43 4.98 2.55
N VAL A 57 -0.37 5.37 1.28
CA VAL A 57 0.47 6.47 0.81
C VAL A 57 0.00 7.82 1.35
N ASP A 58 -1.31 7.99 1.58
CA ASP A 58 -1.88 9.23 2.10
C ASP A 58 -1.37 9.60 3.49
N SER A 59 -1.16 8.62 4.38
CA SER A 59 -0.60 8.88 5.71
C SER A 59 0.87 9.32 5.64
N LEU A 60 1.65 8.74 4.72
CA LEU A 60 3.02 9.18 4.46
C LEU A 60 3.06 10.61 3.92
N LEU A 61 2.19 10.91 2.94
CA LEU A 61 2.08 12.26 2.37
C LEU A 61 1.68 13.31 3.40
N ALA A 62 0.81 12.96 4.36
CA ALA A 62 0.37 13.86 5.41
C ALA A 62 1.50 14.22 6.39
N ASN A 63 2.42 13.29 6.65
CA ASN A 63 3.45 13.45 7.67
C ASN A 63 4.80 13.91 7.10
N TYR A 64 5.20 13.36 5.96
CA TYR A 64 6.51 13.64 5.34
C TYR A 64 6.41 14.56 4.11
N GLY A 65 5.22 14.78 3.57
CA GLY A 65 5.05 15.51 2.32
C GLY A 65 5.44 14.70 1.09
N THR A 66 5.28 15.32 -0.09
CA THR A 66 5.32 14.61 -1.38
C THR A 66 6.71 14.10 -1.77
N ASN A 67 7.74 14.94 -1.68
CA ASN A 67 9.07 14.60 -2.18
C ASN A 67 9.70 13.46 -1.36
N ASP A 68 9.60 13.55 -0.04
CA ASP A 68 10.14 12.55 0.89
C ASP A 68 9.39 11.23 0.77
N THR A 69 8.05 11.26 0.69
CA THR A 69 7.26 10.05 0.45
C THR A 69 7.65 9.37 -0.85
N ILE A 70 7.82 10.12 -1.95
CA ILE A 70 8.21 9.55 -3.25
C ILE A 70 9.62 8.95 -3.18
N ARG A 71 10.58 9.62 -2.53
CA ARG A 71 11.94 9.11 -2.36
C ARG A 71 11.94 7.79 -1.59
N MET A 72 11.21 7.74 -0.47
CA MET A 72 11.07 6.54 0.35
C MET A 72 10.43 5.38 -0.43
N LEU A 73 9.32 5.64 -1.14
CA LEU A 73 8.63 4.60 -1.92
C LEU A 73 9.46 4.10 -3.11
N ASN A 74 10.27 4.94 -3.75
CA ASN A 74 11.21 4.51 -4.79
C ASN A 74 12.25 3.53 -4.24
N SER A 75 12.85 3.87 -3.09
CA SER A 75 13.80 2.97 -2.41
C SER A 75 13.11 1.65 -2.02
N GLY A 76 11.92 1.72 -1.44
CA GLY A 76 11.14 0.55 -1.03
C GLY A 76 10.77 -0.36 -2.21
N ALA A 77 10.42 0.20 -3.37
CA ALA A 77 10.13 -0.58 -4.57
C ALA A 77 11.39 -1.31 -5.09
N THR A 78 12.56 -0.69 -5.03
CA THR A 78 13.83 -1.34 -5.40
C THR A 78 14.17 -2.49 -4.46
N LEU A 79 14.13 -2.26 -3.14
CA LEU A 79 14.37 -3.31 -2.16
C LEU A 79 13.37 -4.46 -2.28
N THR A 80 12.10 -4.15 -2.55
CA THR A 80 11.07 -5.17 -2.77
C THR A 80 11.43 -6.07 -3.95
N ARG A 81 11.92 -5.50 -5.07
CA ARG A 81 12.38 -6.30 -6.22
C ARG A 81 13.60 -7.15 -5.89
N GLU A 82 14.58 -6.60 -5.18
CA GLU A 82 15.80 -7.32 -4.78
C GLU A 82 15.50 -8.51 -3.86
N CYS A 83 14.52 -8.37 -2.98
CA CYS A 83 14.12 -9.42 -2.03
C CYS A 83 12.95 -10.29 -2.53
N GLU A 84 12.59 -10.21 -3.82
CA GLU A 84 11.47 -10.94 -4.44
C GLU A 84 10.11 -10.78 -3.70
N GLY A 85 9.93 -9.64 -3.02
CA GLY A 85 8.74 -9.32 -2.23
C GLY A 85 7.59 -8.75 -3.08
N LEU A 86 6.53 -8.32 -2.40
CA LEU A 86 5.36 -7.71 -3.02
C LEU A 86 4.97 -6.41 -2.32
N LEU A 87 4.90 -5.31 -3.05
CA LEU A 87 4.55 -3.98 -2.55
C LEU A 87 3.20 -3.52 -3.08
N PHE A 88 2.21 -3.41 -2.19
CA PHE A 88 0.92 -2.81 -2.46
C PHE A 88 0.88 -1.38 -1.94
N LEU A 89 0.74 -0.42 -2.85
CA LEU A 89 0.56 0.99 -2.54
C LEU A 89 -0.92 1.37 -2.66
N LEU A 90 -1.51 1.81 -1.55
CA LEU A 90 -2.88 2.31 -1.48
C LEU A 90 -2.84 3.83 -1.49
N LEU A 91 -3.29 4.44 -2.59
CA LEU A 91 -3.35 5.89 -2.73
C LEU A 91 -4.82 6.34 -2.83
N LYS A 92 -5.25 7.20 -1.90
CA LYS A 92 -6.58 7.80 -1.94
C LYS A 92 -6.74 8.76 -3.13
N PRO A 93 -7.98 9.01 -3.61
CA PRO A 93 -8.24 10.06 -4.58
C PRO A 93 -7.74 11.43 -4.09
N GLY A 94 -7.35 12.31 -5.04
CA GLY A 94 -6.90 13.67 -4.74
C GLY A 94 -5.42 13.96 -4.99
N TYR A 95 -4.62 12.94 -5.35
CA TYR A 95 -3.18 13.07 -5.58
C TYR A 95 -2.77 12.67 -7.01
N PRO A 96 -3.24 13.38 -8.06
CA PRO A 96 -2.98 12.98 -9.46
C PRO A 96 -1.49 12.93 -9.80
N ARG A 97 -0.72 13.95 -9.37
CA ARG A 97 0.73 14.01 -9.61
C ARG A 97 1.48 12.86 -8.92
N VAL A 98 1.08 12.49 -7.70
CA VAL A 98 1.71 11.36 -6.99
C VAL A 98 1.35 10.06 -7.68
N SER A 99 0.08 9.88 -8.08
CA SER A 99 -0.38 8.72 -8.84
C SER A 99 0.39 8.52 -10.15
N GLU A 100 0.66 9.61 -10.89
CA GLU A 100 1.45 9.58 -12.12
C GLU A 100 2.90 9.14 -11.87
N ILE A 101 3.52 9.65 -10.81
CA ILE A 101 4.90 9.26 -10.45
C ILE A 101 4.96 7.80 -10.00
N LEU A 102 4.03 7.37 -9.13
CA LEU A 102 3.96 5.99 -8.67
C LEU A 102 3.65 5.01 -9.82
N ASN A 103 2.91 5.42 -10.84
CA ASN A 103 2.66 4.62 -12.04
C ASN A 103 3.95 4.27 -12.82
N ALA A 104 4.97 5.14 -12.77
CA ALA A 104 6.26 4.85 -13.39
C ALA A 104 7.00 3.73 -12.65
N ILE A 105 6.84 3.64 -11.33
CA ILE A 105 7.55 2.71 -10.45
C ILE A 105 6.82 1.37 -10.35
N ALA A 106 5.48 1.39 -10.33
CA ALA A 106 4.66 0.20 -10.15
C ALA A 106 4.62 -0.67 -11.41
N GLU A 107 4.72 -1.98 -11.25
CA GLU A 107 4.51 -2.96 -12.33
C GLU A 107 3.03 -3.10 -12.68
N ILE A 108 2.15 -2.99 -11.67
CA ILE A 108 0.69 -3.01 -11.80
C ILE A 108 0.10 -1.75 -11.17
N HIS A 109 -0.73 -1.03 -11.92
CA HIS A 109 -1.50 0.12 -11.44
C HIS A 109 -2.97 -0.08 -11.75
N LEU A 110 -3.75 -0.39 -10.72
CA LEU A 110 -5.20 -0.45 -10.76
C LEU A 110 -5.78 0.86 -10.25
N ARG A 111 -6.80 1.37 -10.94
CA ARG A 111 -7.50 2.59 -10.57
C ARG A 111 -8.99 2.32 -10.40
N MET A 112 -9.50 2.81 -9.27
CA MET A 112 -10.91 2.80 -8.94
C MET A 112 -11.49 4.21 -9.04
N ILE A 113 -12.63 4.37 -9.71
CA ILE A 113 -13.33 5.65 -9.84
C ILE A 113 -14.83 5.46 -9.62
N GLN A 114 -15.51 6.51 -9.17
CA GLN A 114 -16.97 6.55 -9.16
C GLN A 114 -17.47 7.42 -10.32
N LYS A 115 -18.39 6.89 -11.14
CA LYS A 115 -18.99 7.63 -12.25
C LYS A 115 -20.49 7.32 -12.32
N HIS A 116 -21.33 8.37 -12.26
CA HIS A 116 -22.79 8.25 -12.24
C HIS A 116 -23.33 7.27 -11.17
N GLY A 117 -22.71 7.26 -9.99
CA GLY A 117 -23.08 6.36 -8.88
C GLY A 117 -22.49 4.94 -8.99
N ALA A 118 -21.98 4.54 -10.15
CA ALA A 118 -21.33 3.25 -10.34
C ALA A 118 -19.85 3.28 -9.94
N LEU A 119 -19.38 2.22 -9.28
CA LEU A 119 -17.97 2.01 -8.97
C LEU A 119 -17.30 1.26 -10.12
N LEU A 120 -16.21 1.81 -10.65
CA LEU A 120 -15.49 1.27 -11.80
C LEU A 120 -14.05 0.96 -11.42
N LEU A 121 -13.55 -0.20 -11.85
CA LEU A 121 -12.15 -0.62 -11.70
C LEU A 121 -11.52 -0.88 -13.06
N TYR A 122 -10.28 -0.43 -13.24
CA TYR A 122 -9.49 -0.72 -14.42
C TYR A 122 -7.99 -0.63 -14.17
N GLY A 123 -7.21 -1.39 -14.90
CA GLY A 123 -5.77 -1.24 -15.00
C GLY A 123 -5.42 -0.04 -15.88
N LEU A 124 -4.54 0.79 -15.35
CA LEU A 124 -3.74 1.77 -16.09
C LEU A 124 -2.47 1.12 -16.63
N LYS A 125 -1.85 0.23 -15.84
CA LYS A 125 -0.66 -0.54 -16.20
C LYS A 125 -0.82 -1.98 -15.67
N PRO A 126 -0.89 -3.01 -16.52
CA PRO A 126 -1.26 -2.93 -17.93
C PRO A 126 -2.68 -2.32 -18.09
N ARG A 127 -2.97 -1.79 -19.29
CA ARG A 127 -4.30 -1.25 -19.58
C ARG A 127 -5.33 -2.38 -19.65
N THR A 128 -6.41 -2.29 -18.86
CA THR A 128 -7.56 -3.21 -18.95
C THR A 128 -8.83 -2.48 -19.37
N ARG A 129 -9.89 -3.24 -19.68
CA ARG A 129 -11.26 -2.70 -19.78
C ARG A 129 -11.72 -2.13 -18.43
N LEU A 130 -12.70 -1.25 -18.49
CA LEU A 130 -13.45 -0.83 -17.31
C LEU A 130 -14.34 -1.99 -16.85
N HIS A 131 -14.38 -2.22 -15.55
CA HIS A 131 -15.29 -3.19 -14.93
C HIS A 131 -16.16 -2.46 -13.92
N PHE A 132 -17.47 -2.73 -13.93
CA PHE A 132 -18.32 -2.44 -12.79
C PHE A 132 -17.85 -3.29 -11.61
N VAL A 133 -17.74 -2.66 -10.44
CA VAL A 133 -17.49 -3.34 -9.18
C VAL A 133 -18.83 -3.40 -8.45
N GLU A 134 -19.41 -4.59 -8.41
CA GLU A 134 -20.68 -4.86 -7.76
C GLU A 134 -20.46 -5.75 -6.53
N MET A 135 -21.39 -5.69 -5.58
CA MET A 135 -21.37 -6.58 -4.42
C MET A 135 -22.21 -7.83 -4.73
N ASP A 136 -21.58 -8.98 -4.67
CA ASP A 136 -22.25 -10.29 -4.71
C ASP A 136 -22.34 -10.84 -3.28
N VAL A 137 -23.51 -11.31 -2.87
CA VAL A 137 -23.77 -11.86 -1.53
C VAL A 137 -24.33 -13.28 -1.58
N THR A 138 -24.24 -13.94 -2.75
CA THR A 138 -24.78 -15.29 -2.98
C THR A 138 -24.23 -16.34 -2.02
N GLU A 139 -22.96 -16.22 -1.61
CA GLU A 139 -22.29 -17.10 -0.64
C GLU A 139 -22.56 -16.72 0.83
N GLY A 140 -23.48 -15.79 1.10
CA GLY A 140 -23.83 -15.34 2.46
C GLY A 140 -22.86 -14.30 3.07
N TYR A 141 -21.88 -13.84 2.31
CA TYR A 141 -20.97 -12.74 2.67
C TYR A 141 -20.60 -11.91 1.42
N PRO A 142 -20.28 -10.61 1.57
CA PRO A 142 -20.02 -9.73 0.43
C PRO A 142 -18.71 -10.09 -0.29
N GLN A 143 -18.79 -10.32 -1.59
CA GLN A 143 -17.67 -10.50 -2.50
C GLN A 143 -17.73 -9.48 -3.64
N PRO A 144 -16.60 -8.93 -4.11
CA PRO A 144 -16.59 -8.06 -5.27
C PRO A 144 -16.80 -8.89 -6.55
N ARG A 145 -17.82 -8.56 -7.34
CA ARG A 145 -18.03 -9.07 -8.69
C ARG A 145 -17.59 -8.02 -9.71
N LEU A 146 -16.74 -8.43 -10.65
CA LEU A 146 -16.24 -7.57 -11.73
C LEU A 146 -16.97 -7.86 -13.04
N THR A 147 -17.80 -6.93 -13.49
CA THR A 147 -18.55 -7.05 -14.75
C THR A 147 -17.93 -6.12 -15.80
N PRO A 148 -17.31 -6.62 -16.89
CA PRO A 148 -16.67 -5.76 -17.89
C PRO A 148 -17.69 -4.88 -18.61
N ILE A 149 -17.35 -3.62 -18.85
CA ILE A 149 -18.09 -2.73 -19.74
C ILE A 149 -17.69 -3.09 -21.18
N LEU A 150 -18.69 -3.40 -22.00
CA LEU A 150 -18.55 -3.68 -23.43
C LEU A 150 -18.33 -2.41 -24.25
#